data_AF-A0A7V8QRD5-F1
#
_entry.id   AF-A0A7V8QRD5-F1
#
_cell.length_a   1.000
_cell.length_b   1.000
_cell.length_c   1.000
_cell.angle_alpha   90.00
_cell.angle_beta   90.00
_cell.angle_gamma   90.00
#
_symmetry.space_group_name_H-M   'P 1'
#
loop_
_entity.id
_entity.type
_entity.pdbx_description
1 polymer ?
#
loop_
_entity_poly.entity_id
_entity_poly.type
_entity_poly.pdbx_seq_one_letter_code
_entity_poly.pdbx_strand_id
1 'polypeptide(L)'
;MIKVGEHITLDFLGVKKNYPKSFYEKIIYKIAKAAKVEILNVSSHEFQPQGFTLVALLSESHFSFHTFPERGVISFDFFTCGKVHPKVALKILKKEIDHKRVVVKSFDRNSVSLYDDIYSTPGQKKYYVVNNVLETFTSKVGQFVEIMNLEEFGNALFIDHELQVAEKDEKIYSSTFFRSSYELSKKNNNVAIIGGGDGGVARECLDNNTNYIDWYELD
;
A
#
# COMPACT_ATOMS: atom_id res chain seq x y z
N MET A 1 8.92 -1.62 12.52
CA MET A 1 7.65 -2.11 11.94
C MET A 1 6.69 -2.48 13.06
N ILE A 2 5.62 -1.73 13.27
CA ILE A 2 4.59 -2.10 14.25
C ILE A 2 3.59 -3.00 13.54
N LYS A 3 3.60 -4.30 13.87
CA LYS A 3 2.63 -5.24 13.31
C LYS A 3 1.29 -5.08 14.01
N VAL A 4 0.36 -4.38 13.37
CA VAL A 4 -0.98 -4.12 13.94
C VAL A 4 -1.89 -5.34 13.79
N GLY A 5 -1.73 -6.13 12.73
CA GLY A 5 -2.44 -7.39 12.55
C GLY A 5 -2.43 -7.84 11.09
N GLU A 6 -3.07 -8.97 10.82
CA GLU A 6 -3.22 -9.51 9.47
C GLU A 6 -4.69 -9.48 9.08
N HIS A 7 -4.98 -8.92 7.91
CA HIS A 7 -6.32 -8.90 7.35
C HIS A 7 -6.36 -9.72 6.07
N ILE A 8 -7.26 -10.68 5.97
CA ILE A 8 -7.52 -11.41 4.73
C ILE A 8 -8.98 -11.29 4.34
N THR A 9 -9.24 -11.23 3.05
CA THR A 9 -10.59 -11.40 2.50
C THR A 9 -10.65 -12.67 1.66
N LEU A 10 -11.77 -13.38 1.80
CA LEU A 10 -12.02 -14.67 1.17
C LEU A 10 -13.35 -14.61 0.42
N ASP A 11 -13.29 -14.61 -0.91
CA ASP A 11 -14.49 -14.68 -1.75
C ASP A 11 -14.70 -16.10 -2.25
N PHE A 12 -15.70 -16.78 -1.71
CA PHE A 12 -16.15 -18.10 -2.16
C PHE A 12 -17.11 -17.91 -3.33
N LEU A 13 -16.74 -18.45 -4.49
CA LEU A 13 -17.48 -18.32 -5.75
C LEU A 13 -18.12 -19.63 -6.17
N GLY A 14 -19.31 -19.55 -6.75
CA GLY A 14 -20.07 -20.70 -7.23
C GLY A 14 -20.67 -21.55 -6.11
N VAL A 15 -21.01 -20.92 -4.99
CA VAL A 15 -21.73 -21.55 -3.88
C VAL A 15 -23.20 -21.72 -4.28
N LYS A 16 -23.64 -22.97 -4.49
CA LYS A 16 -25.03 -23.27 -4.90
C LYS A 16 -25.97 -23.52 -3.73
N LYS A 17 -25.43 -23.99 -2.61
CA LYS A 17 -26.19 -24.34 -1.41
C LYS A 17 -26.45 -23.08 -0.60
N ASN A 18 -27.72 -22.84 -0.23
CA ASN A 18 -28.06 -21.84 0.76
C ASN A 18 -27.93 -22.43 2.17
N TYR A 19 -27.04 -21.87 2.99
CA TYR A 19 -26.81 -22.33 4.36
C TYR A 19 -27.66 -21.51 5.33
N PRO A 20 -28.24 -22.12 6.38
CA PRO A 20 -29.04 -21.39 7.36
C PRO A 20 -28.17 -20.46 8.21
N LYS A 21 -28.76 -19.40 8.78
CA LYS A 21 -28.12 -18.51 9.76
C LYS A 21 -27.27 -19.25 10.82
N SER A 22 -27.82 -20.33 11.38
CA SER A 22 -27.16 -21.12 12.43
C SER A 22 -25.87 -21.82 11.98
N PHE A 23 -25.71 -22.09 10.68
CA PHE A 23 -24.44 -22.60 10.14
C PHE A 23 -23.34 -21.56 10.30
N TYR A 24 -23.62 -20.31 9.92
CA TYR A 24 -22.63 -19.26 9.96
C TYR A 24 -22.31 -18.79 11.38
N GLU A 25 -23.30 -18.75 12.26
CA GLU A 25 -23.05 -18.48 13.68
C GLU A 25 -22.14 -19.56 14.27
N LYS A 26 -22.33 -20.85 13.94
CA LYS A 26 -21.42 -21.90 14.41
C LYS A 26 -20.03 -21.80 13.79
N ILE A 27 -19.93 -21.48 12.50
CA ILE A 27 -18.64 -21.42 11.81
C ILE A 27 -17.77 -20.28 12.32
N ILE A 28 -18.36 -19.13 12.69
CA ILE A 28 -17.59 -17.99 13.20
C ILE A 28 -16.92 -18.33 14.54
N TYR A 29 -17.64 -18.98 15.46
CA TYR A 29 -17.06 -19.45 16.73
C TYR A 29 -16.01 -20.54 16.52
N LYS A 30 -16.22 -21.46 15.56
CA LYS A 30 -15.24 -22.50 15.19
C LYS A 30 -13.94 -21.87 14.68
N ILE A 31 -14.05 -20.83 13.85
CA ILE A 31 -12.91 -20.08 13.31
C ILE A 31 -12.21 -19.31 14.43
N ALA A 32 -12.95 -18.59 15.28
CA ALA A 32 -12.37 -17.83 16.40
C ALA A 32 -11.57 -18.73 17.35
N LYS A 33 -12.12 -19.90 17.71
CA LYS A 33 -11.42 -20.89 18.53
C LYS A 33 -10.12 -21.38 17.87
N ALA A 34 -10.16 -21.65 16.56
CA ALA A 34 -8.98 -22.11 15.82
C ALA A 34 -7.92 -21.00 15.64
N ALA A 35 -8.35 -19.74 15.51
CA ALA A 35 -7.51 -18.56 15.44
C ALA A 35 -7.02 -18.09 16.83
N LYS A 36 -7.51 -18.70 17.92
CA LYS A 36 -7.21 -18.32 19.31
C LYS A 36 -7.51 -16.84 19.58
N VAL A 37 -8.66 -16.37 19.09
CA VAL A 37 -9.18 -15.02 19.35
C VAL A 37 -10.48 -15.09 20.12
N GLU A 38 -10.74 -14.07 20.92
CA GLU A 38 -11.97 -13.93 21.70
C GLU A 38 -13.00 -13.11 20.92
N ILE A 39 -14.24 -13.60 20.87
CA ILE A 39 -15.39 -12.86 20.34
C ILE A 39 -16.05 -12.13 21.50
N LEU A 40 -16.12 -10.81 21.41
CA LEU A 40 -16.77 -9.95 22.39
C LEU A 40 -18.28 -9.84 22.13
N ASN A 41 -18.67 -9.73 20.86
CA ASN A 41 -20.07 -9.61 20.45
C ASN A 41 -20.27 -10.13 19.03
N VAL A 42 -21.45 -10.62 18.71
CA VAL A 42 -21.88 -10.99 17.35
C VAL A 42 -23.19 -10.29 17.03
N SER A 43 -23.20 -9.55 15.92
CA SER A 43 -24.41 -8.98 15.34
C SER A 43 -24.66 -9.62 13.97
N SER A 44 -25.92 -9.94 13.66
CA SER A 44 -26.28 -10.53 12.37
C SER A 44 -27.65 -10.08 11.89
N HIS A 45 -27.84 -10.13 10.57
CA HIS A 45 -29.09 -9.78 9.91
C HIS A 45 -29.34 -10.68 8.71
N GLU A 46 -30.57 -11.21 8.61
CA GLU A 46 -31.05 -11.99 7.48
C GLU A 46 -31.98 -11.13 6.64
N PHE A 47 -31.65 -10.97 5.36
CA PHE A 47 -32.37 -10.10 4.44
C PHE A 47 -33.48 -10.86 3.72
N GLN A 48 -34.52 -10.12 3.32
CA GLN A 48 -35.58 -10.61 2.43
C GLN A 48 -35.39 -10.04 1.02
N PRO A 49 -35.53 -10.83 -0.05
CA PRO A 49 -35.94 -12.25 -0.05
C PRO A 49 -34.82 -13.23 0.30
N GLN A 50 -33.56 -12.79 0.31
CA GLN A 50 -32.40 -13.63 0.61
C GLN A 50 -31.19 -12.77 1.00
N GLY A 51 -30.15 -13.41 1.52
CA GLY A 51 -28.90 -12.76 1.90
C GLY A 51 -28.73 -12.72 3.42
N PHE A 52 -27.48 -12.65 3.86
CA PHE A 52 -27.14 -12.70 5.27
C PHE A 52 -25.84 -11.93 5.52
N THR A 53 -25.84 -11.14 6.59
CA THR A 53 -24.66 -10.42 7.08
C THR A 53 -24.43 -10.79 8.54
N LEU A 54 -23.17 -10.97 8.92
CA LEU A 54 -22.76 -11.09 10.32
C LEU A 54 -21.43 -10.39 10.54
N VAL A 55 -21.31 -9.75 11.69
CA VAL A 55 -20.09 -9.13 12.19
C VAL A 55 -19.83 -9.65 13.60
N ALA A 56 -18.66 -10.21 13.83
CA ALA A 56 -18.15 -10.57 15.14
C ALA A 56 -17.07 -9.56 15.56
N LEU A 57 -17.36 -8.83 16.64
CA LEU A 57 -16.41 -7.92 17.29
C LEU A 57 -15.39 -8.75 18.07
N LEU A 58 -14.10 -8.49 17.83
CA LEU A 58 -12.99 -9.02 18.60
C LEU A 58 -12.34 -7.87 19.39
N SER A 59 -11.42 -8.15 20.31
CA SER A 59 -10.84 -7.13 21.20
C SER A 59 -10.17 -5.95 20.48
N GLU A 60 -9.49 -6.19 19.35
CA GLU A 60 -8.78 -5.16 18.58
C GLU A 60 -9.00 -5.31 17.06
N SER A 61 -9.97 -6.13 16.66
CA SER A 61 -10.21 -6.48 15.27
C SER A 61 -11.65 -6.97 15.04
N HIS A 62 -11.93 -7.59 13.90
CA HIS A 62 -13.26 -8.07 13.59
C HIS A 62 -13.22 -9.26 12.62
N PHE A 63 -14.29 -10.05 12.66
CA PHE A 63 -14.67 -10.89 11.54
C PHE A 63 -15.97 -10.37 10.95
N SER A 64 -16.07 -10.28 9.62
CA SER A 64 -17.33 -10.03 8.94
C SER A 64 -17.53 -11.00 7.81
N PHE A 65 -18.79 -11.20 7.43
CA PHE A 65 -19.10 -11.86 6.17
C PHE A 65 -20.47 -11.45 5.63
N HIS A 66 -20.61 -11.63 4.32
CA HIS A 66 -21.78 -11.31 3.53
C HIS A 66 -22.10 -12.44 2.56
N THR A 67 -23.37 -12.83 2.47
CA THR A 67 -23.85 -13.79 1.47
C THR A 67 -24.63 -13.07 0.37
N PHE A 68 -24.38 -13.48 -0.88
CA PHE A 68 -25.07 -13.02 -2.09
C PHE A 68 -25.59 -14.25 -2.85
N PRO A 69 -26.69 -14.89 -2.40
CA PRO A 69 -27.15 -16.14 -2.98
C PRO A 69 -27.47 -16.07 -4.48
N GLU A 70 -28.00 -14.93 -4.97
CA GLU A 70 -28.28 -14.68 -6.39
C GLU A 70 -27.02 -14.72 -7.27
N ARG A 71 -25.85 -14.46 -6.69
CA ARG A 71 -24.56 -14.50 -7.38
C ARG A 71 -23.79 -15.80 -7.09
N GLY A 72 -24.29 -16.63 -6.17
CA GLY A 72 -23.56 -17.77 -5.63
C GLY A 72 -22.24 -17.37 -4.98
N VAL A 73 -22.23 -16.24 -4.25
CA VAL A 73 -21.03 -15.69 -3.60
C VAL A 73 -21.22 -15.61 -2.09
N ILE A 74 -20.17 -15.95 -1.35
CA ILE A 74 -20.04 -15.59 0.07
C ILE A 74 -18.68 -14.92 0.25
N SER A 75 -18.68 -13.69 0.76
CA SER A 75 -17.48 -12.92 1.02
C SER A 75 -17.24 -12.88 2.53
N PHE A 76 -16.00 -13.14 2.96
CA PHE A 76 -15.57 -13.07 4.35
C PHE A 76 -14.39 -12.11 4.50
N ASP A 77 -14.35 -11.39 5.60
CA ASP A 77 -13.25 -10.54 6.02
C ASP A 77 -12.79 -10.99 7.41
N PHE A 78 -11.53 -11.41 7.52
CA PHE A 78 -10.94 -11.86 8.77
C PHE A 78 -9.76 -10.95 9.10
N PHE A 79 -9.98 -10.02 10.02
CA PHE A 79 -8.92 -9.21 10.59
C PHE A 79 -8.58 -9.72 11.99
N THR A 80 -7.31 -10.08 12.23
CA THR A 80 -6.84 -10.53 13.54
C THR A 80 -5.54 -9.86 13.95
N CYS A 81 -5.47 -9.46 15.23
CA CYS A 81 -4.23 -9.07 15.91
C CYS A 81 -3.53 -10.27 16.59
N GLY A 82 -4.13 -11.48 16.51
CA GLY A 82 -3.65 -12.68 17.18
C GLY A 82 -2.40 -13.32 16.55
N LYS A 83 -1.75 -14.21 17.31
CA LYS A 83 -0.54 -14.95 16.87
C LYS A 83 -0.79 -15.96 15.74
N VAL A 84 -2.05 -16.34 15.50
CA VAL A 84 -2.42 -17.35 14.50
C VAL A 84 -2.91 -16.63 13.24
N HIS A 85 -2.23 -16.88 12.13
CA HIS A 85 -2.59 -16.30 10.83
C HIS A 85 -4.05 -16.64 10.46
N PRO A 86 -4.87 -15.67 10.01
CA PRO A 86 -6.29 -15.89 9.68
C PRO A 86 -6.54 -16.90 8.55
N LYS A 87 -5.49 -17.38 7.85
CA LYS A 87 -5.58 -18.50 6.88
C LYS A 87 -6.13 -19.80 7.50
N VAL A 88 -6.15 -19.93 8.82
CA VAL A 88 -6.89 -21.02 9.48
C VAL A 88 -8.39 -21.01 9.14
N ALA A 89 -8.98 -19.82 8.97
CA ALA A 89 -10.37 -19.65 8.54
C ALA A 89 -10.59 -20.24 7.15
N LEU A 90 -9.68 -19.95 6.20
CA LEU A 90 -9.73 -20.49 4.84
C LEU A 90 -9.76 -22.04 4.83
N LYS A 91 -8.94 -22.68 5.67
CA LYS A 91 -8.89 -24.15 5.77
C LYS A 91 -10.21 -24.72 6.30
N ILE A 92 -10.84 -24.05 7.26
CA ILE A 92 -12.13 -24.48 7.81
C ILE A 92 -13.23 -24.27 6.76
N LEU A 93 -13.34 -23.07 6.20
CA LEU A 93 -14.39 -22.70 5.24
C LEU A 93 -14.35 -23.56 3.98
N LYS A 94 -13.17 -23.88 3.45
CA LYS A 94 -13.02 -24.79 2.29
C LYS A 94 -13.60 -26.20 2.53
N LYS A 95 -13.68 -26.65 3.78
CA LYS A 95 -14.25 -27.97 4.12
C LYS A 95 -15.75 -27.91 4.37
N GLU A 96 -16.24 -26.77 4.84
CA GLU A 96 -17.63 -26.62 5.32
C GLU A 96 -18.56 -26.03 4.24
N ILE A 97 -18.00 -25.29 3.28
CA ILE A 97 -18.74 -24.64 2.20
C ILE A 97 -18.43 -25.37 0.89
N ASP A 98 -19.45 -25.91 0.24
CA ASP A 98 -19.38 -26.35 -1.15
C ASP A 98 -19.25 -25.15 -2.11
N HIS A 99 -18.18 -25.12 -2.90
CA HIS A 99 -17.78 -23.98 -3.72
C HIS A 99 -16.98 -24.42 -4.95
N LYS A 100 -16.93 -23.57 -5.98
CA LYS A 100 -16.11 -23.81 -7.19
C LYS A 100 -14.68 -23.30 -7.03
N ARG A 101 -14.52 -22.10 -6.46
CA ARG A 101 -13.22 -21.43 -6.33
C ARG A 101 -13.26 -20.46 -5.15
N VAL A 102 -12.09 -20.20 -4.57
CA VAL A 102 -11.90 -19.14 -3.57
C VAL A 102 -10.89 -18.14 -4.08
N VAL A 103 -11.22 -16.85 -4.03
CA VAL A 103 -10.27 -15.75 -4.18
C VAL A 103 -9.79 -15.35 -2.79
N VAL A 104 -8.48 -15.26 -2.61
CA VAL A 104 -7.86 -14.87 -1.35
C VAL A 104 -7.11 -13.58 -1.58
N LYS A 105 -7.43 -12.54 -0.84
CA LYS A 105 -6.62 -11.31 -0.79
C LYS A 105 -6.08 -11.16 0.63
N SER A 106 -4.82 -10.79 0.74
CA SER A 106 -4.17 -10.52 2.03
C SER A 106 -3.76 -9.05 2.03
N PHE A 107 -4.08 -8.38 3.13
CA PHE A 107 -3.79 -6.99 3.38
C PHE A 107 -2.91 -6.94 4.61
N ASP A 108 -1.71 -6.42 4.42
CA ASP A 108 -0.86 -6.08 5.55
C ASP A 108 -1.44 -4.82 6.21
N ARG A 109 -1.66 -4.87 7.53
CA ARG A 109 -2.13 -3.72 8.31
C ARG A 109 -0.97 -2.98 8.98
N ASN A 110 0.26 -3.27 8.56
CA ASN A 110 1.46 -2.55 8.95
C ASN A 110 1.44 -1.11 8.42
N SER A 111 2.29 -0.26 9.00
CA SER A 111 2.49 1.13 8.58
C SER A 111 3.25 1.29 7.27
N VAL A 112 3.76 0.19 6.70
CA VAL A 112 4.52 0.19 5.44
C VAL A 112 3.53 0.07 4.29
N SER A 113 3.56 1.03 3.36
CA SER A 113 2.74 1.03 2.16
C SER A 113 3.58 0.69 0.92
N LEU A 114 2.89 0.23 -0.12
CA LEU A 114 3.47 0.05 -1.44
C LEU A 114 3.02 1.20 -2.32
N TYR A 115 3.97 1.99 -2.81
CA TYR A 115 3.71 3.13 -3.68
C TYR A 115 4.01 2.74 -5.13
N ASP A 116 3.06 2.98 -6.04
CA ASP A 116 3.14 2.54 -7.44
C ASP A 116 4.23 3.32 -8.18
N ASP A 117 5.14 2.60 -8.84
CA ASP A 117 6.11 3.22 -9.73
C ASP A 117 5.50 3.36 -11.14
N ILE A 118 5.32 4.61 -11.56
CA ILE A 118 4.72 4.98 -12.85
C ILE A 118 5.54 4.48 -14.06
N TYR A 119 6.79 4.06 -13.85
CA TYR A 119 7.66 3.48 -14.88
C TYR A 119 7.61 1.94 -14.96
N SER A 120 6.48 1.36 -14.57
CA SER A 120 6.21 -0.07 -14.74
C SER A 120 6.10 -0.47 -16.23
N THR A 121 6.71 -1.59 -16.61
CA THR A 121 6.68 -2.12 -18.00
C THR A 121 5.53 -3.12 -18.20
N PRO A 122 5.02 -3.33 -19.43
CA PRO A 122 3.99 -4.33 -19.69
C PRO A 122 4.34 -5.71 -19.09
N GLY A 123 3.47 -6.23 -18.22
CA GLY A 123 3.67 -7.52 -17.54
C GLY A 123 4.48 -7.47 -16.23
N GLN A 124 4.97 -6.30 -15.82
CA GLN A 124 5.66 -6.10 -14.54
C GLN A 124 5.12 -4.86 -13.85
N LYS A 125 4.94 -4.94 -12.52
CA LYS A 125 4.54 -3.79 -11.72
C LYS A 125 5.56 -3.58 -10.61
N LYS A 126 6.15 -2.39 -10.58
CA LYS A 126 7.14 -2.00 -9.58
C LYS A 126 6.46 -1.16 -8.50
N TYR A 127 6.95 -1.32 -7.28
CA TYR A 127 6.46 -0.57 -6.14
C TYR A 127 7.64 -0.15 -5.29
N TYR A 128 7.61 1.09 -4.81
CA TYR A 128 8.47 1.51 -3.71
C TYR A 128 7.88 1.04 -2.39
N VAL A 129 8.73 0.53 -1.50
CA VAL A 129 8.36 0.22 -0.12
C VAL A 129 8.49 1.51 0.68
N VAL A 130 7.36 2.09 1.08
CA VAL A 130 7.29 3.36 1.81
C VAL A 130 7.13 3.07 3.29
N ASN A 131 8.13 3.47 4.07
CA ASN A 131 8.11 3.34 5.52
C ASN A 131 7.27 4.42 6.19
N ASN A 132 7.31 5.63 5.64
CA ASN A 132 6.58 6.77 6.15
C ASN A 132 6.34 7.81 5.05
N VAL A 133 5.20 8.49 5.09
CA VAL A 133 4.95 9.71 4.33
C VAL A 133 5.25 10.88 5.27
N LEU A 134 6.25 11.69 4.93
CA LEU A 134 6.72 12.79 5.76
C LEU A 134 5.89 14.06 5.52
N GLU A 135 5.63 14.38 4.25
CA GLU A 135 4.85 15.55 3.85
C GLU A 135 4.04 15.24 2.58
N THR A 136 2.90 15.92 2.45
CA THR A 136 2.05 15.89 1.25
C THR A 136 1.37 17.23 1.10
N PHE A 137 1.56 17.90 -0.04
CA PHE A 137 0.92 19.18 -0.31
C PHE A 137 0.79 19.44 -1.81
N THR A 138 0.01 20.46 -2.16
CA THR A 138 -0.01 21.01 -3.52
C THR A 138 0.78 22.32 -3.51
N SER A 139 1.76 22.41 -4.40
CA SER A 139 2.62 23.58 -4.59
C SER A 139 1.80 24.79 -5.06
N LYS A 140 2.35 26.00 -4.97
CA LYS A 140 1.69 27.24 -5.42
C LYS A 140 1.42 27.24 -6.91
N VAL A 141 2.26 26.53 -7.68
CA VAL A 141 2.12 26.37 -9.13
C VAL A 141 1.25 25.15 -9.50
N GLY A 142 0.68 24.45 -8.51
CA GLY A 142 -0.31 23.40 -8.70
C GLY A 142 0.24 21.99 -8.84
N GLN A 143 1.52 21.77 -8.54
CA GLN A 143 2.13 20.44 -8.54
C GLN A 143 1.78 19.68 -7.27
N PHE A 144 1.53 18.38 -7.36
CA PHE A 144 1.36 17.53 -6.19
C PHE A 144 2.72 17.06 -5.68
N VAL A 145 3.09 17.44 -4.45
CA VAL A 145 4.40 17.16 -3.88
C VAL A 145 4.26 16.22 -2.70
N GLU A 146 5.09 15.18 -2.69
CA GLU A 146 5.19 14.23 -1.60
C GLU A 146 6.65 14.04 -1.19
N ILE A 147 6.90 14.04 0.11
CA ILE A 147 8.18 13.65 0.69
C ILE A 147 7.96 12.35 1.44
N MET A 148 8.63 11.29 1.01
CA MET A 148 8.45 9.94 1.54
C MET A 148 9.77 9.34 2.00
N ASN A 149 9.74 8.56 3.08
CA ASN A 149 10.86 7.71 3.46
C ASN A 149 10.71 6.33 2.80
N LEU A 150 11.57 6.05 1.82
CA LEU A 150 11.64 4.77 1.12
C LEU A 150 12.61 3.83 1.84
N GLU A 151 12.23 2.57 2.00
CA GLU A 151 13.07 1.53 2.63
C GLU A 151 14.44 1.43 1.94
N GLU A 152 14.46 1.40 0.62
CA GLU A 152 15.68 1.24 -0.17
C GLU A 152 16.46 2.55 -0.33
N PHE A 153 15.79 3.70 -0.52
CA PHE A 153 16.44 4.92 -1.00
C PHE A 153 16.53 6.08 0.01
N GLY A 154 16.01 5.93 1.23
CA GLY A 154 15.96 7.01 2.21
C GLY A 154 14.84 8.00 1.92
N ASN A 155 14.98 9.26 2.35
CA ASN A 155 13.98 10.28 2.01
C ASN A 155 14.02 10.58 0.51
N ALA A 156 12.84 10.69 -0.08
CA ALA A 156 12.66 10.86 -1.50
C ALA A 156 11.59 11.92 -1.77
N LEU A 157 11.86 12.77 -2.76
CA LEU A 157 10.96 13.77 -3.27
C LEU A 157 10.23 13.21 -4.49
N PHE A 158 8.90 13.24 -4.43
CA PHE A 158 8.03 12.95 -5.56
C PHE A 158 7.27 14.20 -5.95
N ILE A 159 7.13 14.42 -7.26
CA ILE A 159 6.30 15.46 -7.84
C ILE A 159 5.38 14.81 -8.85
N ASP A 160 4.07 15.03 -8.73
CA ASP A 160 3.03 14.44 -9.58
C ASP A 160 3.16 12.92 -9.71
N HIS A 161 3.49 12.27 -8.58
CA HIS A 161 3.74 10.83 -8.44
C HIS A 161 5.03 10.31 -9.13
N GLU A 162 5.87 11.19 -9.66
CA GLU A 162 7.15 10.89 -10.28
C GLU A 162 8.30 11.12 -9.28
N LEU A 163 9.14 10.10 -9.07
CA LEU A 163 10.33 10.22 -8.23
C LEU A 163 11.30 11.23 -8.87
N GLN A 164 11.57 12.33 -8.18
CA GLN A 164 12.52 13.35 -8.63
C GLN A 164 13.94 13.03 -8.17
N VAL A 165 14.09 12.74 -6.87
CA VAL A 165 15.38 12.47 -6.25
C VAL A 165 15.19 11.72 -4.93
N ALA A 166 16.17 10.89 -4.54
CA ALA A 166 16.25 10.32 -3.21
C ALA A 166 17.63 10.53 -2.57
N GLU A 167 17.70 10.55 -1.24
CA GLU A 167 18.93 10.85 -0.50
C GLU A 167 20.12 9.96 -0.90
N LYS A 168 19.86 8.68 -1.20
CA LYS A 168 20.95 7.73 -1.50
C LYS A 168 21.53 7.85 -2.91
N ASP A 169 20.79 8.37 -3.87
CA ASP A 169 21.23 8.49 -5.27
C ASP A 169 21.39 9.94 -5.76
N GLU A 170 20.92 10.92 -4.98
CA GLU A 170 21.03 12.35 -5.25
C GLU A 170 22.45 12.75 -5.70
N LYS A 171 23.48 12.36 -4.95
CA LYS A 171 24.86 12.72 -5.30
C LYS A 171 25.29 12.17 -6.66
N ILE A 172 24.89 10.94 -7.01
CA ILE A 172 25.24 10.35 -8.31
C ILE A 172 24.48 11.08 -9.41
N TYR A 173 23.20 11.35 -9.22
CA TYR A 173 22.35 12.10 -10.14
C TYR A 173 22.90 13.51 -10.41
N SER A 174 23.02 14.33 -9.36
CA SER A 174 23.44 15.73 -9.45
C SER A 174 24.85 15.89 -10.01
N SER A 175 25.81 15.09 -9.53
CA SER A 175 27.20 15.18 -10.00
C SER A 175 27.34 14.74 -11.47
N THR A 176 26.56 13.76 -11.91
CA THR A 176 26.55 13.34 -13.33
C THR A 176 25.96 14.44 -14.21
N PHE A 177 24.90 15.10 -13.76
CA PHE A 177 24.27 16.21 -14.48
C PHE A 177 25.24 17.38 -14.65
N PHE A 178 25.88 17.81 -13.55
CA PHE A 178 26.89 18.86 -13.58
C PHE A 178 28.10 18.47 -14.44
N ARG A 179 28.66 17.27 -14.23
CA ARG A 179 29.86 16.82 -14.95
C ARG A 179 29.63 16.78 -16.47
N SER A 180 28.46 16.34 -16.90
CA SER A 180 28.12 16.24 -18.33
C SER A 180 28.11 17.62 -19.00
N SER A 181 27.59 18.65 -18.33
CA SER A 181 27.60 20.01 -18.85
C SER A 181 29.00 20.63 -18.79
N TYR A 182 29.72 20.45 -17.69
CA TYR A 182 31.06 20.99 -17.48
C TYR A 182 32.07 20.45 -18.50
N GLU A 183 32.06 19.14 -18.78
CA GLU A 183 32.98 18.51 -19.73
C GLU A 183 32.79 19.03 -21.16
N LEU A 184 31.56 19.42 -21.54
CA LEU A 184 31.26 20.00 -22.85
C LEU A 184 31.73 21.45 -22.99
N SER A 185 31.87 22.19 -21.89
CA SER A 185 32.11 23.63 -21.91
C SER A 185 33.15 24.08 -20.87
N LYS A 186 34.29 23.39 -20.78
CA LYS A 186 35.37 23.65 -19.80
C LYS A 186 35.88 25.10 -19.73
N LYS A 187 35.66 25.90 -20.79
CA LYS A 187 36.08 27.30 -20.86
C LYS A 187 35.07 28.29 -20.27
N ASN A 188 33.79 27.90 -20.15
CA ASN A 188 32.74 28.75 -19.64
C ASN A 188 32.23 28.19 -18.30
N ASN A 189 32.48 28.93 -17.23
CA ASN A 189 32.17 28.52 -15.86
C ASN A 189 30.99 29.30 -15.28
N ASN A 190 30.10 29.82 -16.15
CA ASN A 190 28.83 30.40 -15.75
C ASN A 190 27.72 29.38 -16.08
N VAL A 191 26.89 29.05 -15.10
CA VAL A 191 25.88 28.00 -15.20
C VAL A 191 24.49 28.59 -15.01
N ALA A 192 23.55 28.17 -15.84
CA ALA A 192 22.12 28.36 -15.60
C ALA A 192 21.50 27.01 -15.20
N ILE A 193 20.78 26.98 -14.08
CA ILE A 193 20.02 25.82 -13.58
C ILE A 193 18.54 26.12 -13.82
N ILE A 194 17.85 25.21 -14.48
CA ILE A 194 16.41 25.31 -14.77
C ILE A 194 15.73 24.16 -14.02
N GLY A 195 14.87 24.49 -13.06
CA GLY A 195 14.34 23.55 -12.07
C GLY A 195 15.40 23.20 -11.02
N GLY A 196 15.45 21.94 -10.60
CA GLY A 196 16.44 21.44 -9.66
C GLY A 196 16.23 21.92 -8.23
N GLY A 197 14.98 22.16 -7.82
CA GLY A 197 14.57 22.63 -6.50
C GLY A 197 15.07 21.80 -5.31
N ASP A 198 15.52 20.57 -5.53
CA ASP A 198 16.24 19.77 -4.52
C ASP A 198 17.61 20.36 -4.13
N GLY A 199 18.18 21.24 -4.97
CA GLY A 199 19.43 21.95 -4.73
C GLY A 199 20.71 21.15 -4.97
N GLY A 200 20.60 19.88 -5.39
CA GLY A 200 21.72 18.99 -5.62
C GLY A 200 22.68 19.50 -6.69
N VAL A 201 22.14 19.89 -7.86
CA VAL A 201 22.97 20.45 -8.96
C VAL A 201 23.59 21.79 -8.55
N ALA A 202 22.87 22.64 -7.82
CA ALA A 202 23.40 23.90 -7.32
C ALA A 202 24.58 23.67 -6.37
N ARG A 203 24.49 22.67 -5.48
CA ARG A 203 25.60 22.26 -4.61
C ARG A 203 26.81 21.80 -5.43
N GLU A 204 26.62 20.95 -6.44
CA GLU A 204 27.73 20.49 -7.30
C GLU A 204 28.41 21.65 -8.03
N CYS A 205 27.65 22.65 -8.49
CA CYS A 205 28.21 23.87 -9.09
C CYS A 205 29.09 24.64 -8.09
N LEU A 206 28.66 24.77 -6.84
CA LEU A 206 29.40 25.45 -5.78
C LEU A 206 30.68 24.69 -5.41
N ASP A 207 30.60 23.38 -5.23
CA ASP A 207 31.74 22.51 -4.88
C ASP A 207 32.84 22.52 -5.96
N ASN A 208 32.48 22.81 -7.21
CA ASN A 208 33.39 22.89 -8.34
C ASN A 208 33.79 24.33 -8.71
N ASN A 209 33.53 25.32 -7.83
CA ASN A 209 33.91 26.72 -8.00
C ASN A 209 33.38 27.34 -9.30
N THR A 210 32.14 27.05 -9.66
CA THR A 210 31.44 27.76 -10.74
C THR A 210 31.48 29.27 -10.49
N ASN A 211 31.79 30.09 -11.50
CA ASN A 211 31.98 31.53 -11.35
C ASN A 211 30.66 32.27 -11.05
N TYR A 212 29.58 31.85 -11.70
CA TYR A 212 28.24 32.43 -11.56
C TYR A 212 27.19 31.36 -11.76
N ILE A 213 26.17 31.33 -10.89
CA ILE A 213 25.04 30.40 -10.96
C ILE A 213 23.76 31.23 -11.04
N ASP A 214 23.02 31.04 -12.12
CA ASP A 214 21.68 31.58 -12.31
C ASP A 214 20.66 30.45 -12.11
N TRP A 215 19.82 30.51 -11.10
CA TRP A 215 18.93 29.39 -10.72
C TRP A 215 17.46 29.79 -10.84
N TYR A 216 16.77 29.14 -11.77
CA TYR A 216 15.37 29.35 -12.09
C TYR A 216 14.53 28.17 -11.60
N GLU A 217 13.92 28.32 -10.42
CA GLU A 217 12.96 27.36 -9.85
C GLU A 217 11.58 28.03 -9.70
N LEU A 218 10.52 27.28 -10.00
CA LEU A 218 9.14 27.74 -9.94
C LEU A 218 8.52 27.60 -8.54
N ASP A 219 8.94 26.60 -7.75
CA ASP A 219 8.54 26.40 -6.35
C ASP A 219 9.62 25.68 -5.53
#